data_AF-A0A2S5TA09-F1
#
_entry.id   AF-A0A2S5TA09-F1
#
_cell.length_a   1.000
_cell.length_b   1.000
_cell.length_c   1.000
_cell.angle_alpha   90.00
_cell.angle_beta   90.00
_cell.angle_gamma   90.00
#
_symmetry.space_group_name_H-M   'P 1'
#
loop_
_entity.id
_entity.type
_entity.pdbx_description
1 polymer ?
#
loop_
_entity_poly.entity_id
_entity_poly.type
_entity_poly.pdbx_seq_one_letter_code
_entity_poly.pdbx_strand_id
1 'polypeptide(L)'
;MKNATNRLLDRVAAKIGKTSDYALAKAFDAPQQRISNYRHERTQMDDAVAVQAANLLGEDPALILAELHADRCKSMEARKHWYRIAKMLKAEAGQRAAA
;
A
#
# COMPACT_ATOMS: atom_id res chain seq x y z
N MET A 1 3.99 -10.72 -12.05
CA MET A 1 3.94 -10.38 -10.60
C MET A 1 2.97 -9.23 -10.42
N LYS A 2 2.11 -9.25 -9.40
CA LYS A 2 1.19 -8.14 -9.09
C LYS A 2 1.97 -6.88 -8.66
N ASN A 3 1.56 -5.69 -9.09
CA ASN A 3 2.15 -4.41 -8.64
C ASN A 3 1.92 -4.14 -7.13
N ALA A 4 2.59 -3.14 -6.55
CA ALA A 4 2.48 -2.84 -5.12
C ALA A 4 1.05 -2.50 -4.69
N THR A 5 0.30 -1.79 -5.53
CA THR A 5 -1.11 -1.47 -5.27
C THR A 5 -1.96 -2.73 -5.09
N ASN A 6 -1.83 -3.72 -5.99
CA ASN A 6 -2.56 -4.97 -5.88
C ASN A 6 -2.15 -5.80 -4.66
N ARG A 7 -0.85 -5.85 -4.36
CA ARG A 7 -0.35 -6.51 -3.14
C ARG A 7 -0.93 -5.86 -1.88
N LEU A 8 -1.02 -4.53 -1.86
CA LEU A 8 -1.60 -3.79 -0.74
C LEU A 8 -3.11 -4.03 -0.60
N LEU A 9 -3.85 -4.04 -1.71
CA LEU A 9 -5.28 -4.40 -1.70
C LEU A 9 -5.51 -5.82 -1.18
N ASP A 10 -4.69 -6.79 -1.57
CA ASP A 10 -4.79 -8.16 -1.08
C ASP A 10 -4.53 -8.27 0.43
N ARG A 11 -3.56 -7.49 0.94
CA ARG A 11 -3.28 -7.41 2.39
C ARG A 11 -4.46 -6.82 3.15
N VAL A 12 -5.03 -5.73 2.64
CA VAL A 12 -6.21 -5.10 3.25
C VAL A 12 -7.40 -6.05 3.22
N ALA A 13 -7.66 -6.69 2.08
CA ALA A 13 -8.71 -7.70 1.91
C ALA A 13 -8.62 -8.81 2.97
N ALA A 14 -7.41 -9.35 3.15
CA ALA A 14 -7.13 -10.37 4.16
C ALA A 14 -7.38 -9.84 5.58
N LYS A 15 -6.90 -8.63 5.90
CA LYS A 15 -7.05 -8.01 7.23
C LYS A 15 -8.51 -7.79 7.63
N ILE A 16 -9.34 -7.32 6.70
CA ILE A 16 -10.76 -7.00 6.98
C ILE A 16 -11.71 -8.18 6.72
N GLY A 17 -11.19 -9.33 6.28
CA GLY A 17 -11.98 -10.52 5.97
C GLY A 17 -12.96 -10.32 4.79
N LYS A 18 -12.63 -9.45 3.83
CA LYS A 18 -13.46 -9.16 2.65
C LYS A 18 -12.71 -9.51 1.37
N THR A 19 -13.36 -10.26 0.48
CA THR A 19 -12.71 -10.75 -0.75
C THR A 19 -13.24 -10.10 -2.03
N SER A 20 -14.38 -9.40 -1.99
CA SER A 20 -14.95 -8.74 -3.17
C SER A 20 -14.45 -7.31 -3.33
N ASP A 21 -14.22 -6.89 -4.57
CA ASP A 21 -13.84 -5.50 -4.89
C ASP A 21 -14.88 -4.49 -4.42
N TYR A 22 -16.17 -4.87 -4.41
CA TYR A 22 -17.24 -4.04 -3.87
C TYR A 22 -17.11 -3.83 -2.35
N ALA A 23 -16.78 -4.90 -1.61
CA ALA A 23 -16.57 -4.79 -0.16
C ALA A 23 -15.29 -3.98 0.17
N LEU A 24 -14.24 -4.14 -0.63
CA LEU A 24 -13.05 -3.28 -0.55
C LEU A 24 -13.39 -1.82 -0.85
N ALA A 25 -14.16 -1.55 -1.89
CA ALA A 25 -14.57 -0.19 -2.24
C ALA A 25 -15.29 0.52 -1.09
N LYS A 26 -16.18 -0.20 -0.39
CA LYS A 26 -16.83 0.29 0.82
C LYS A 26 -15.85 0.55 1.96
N ALA A 27 -14.89 -0.34 2.18
CA ALA A 27 -13.89 -0.17 3.25
C ALA A 27 -12.98 1.05 3.01
N PHE A 28 -12.71 1.38 1.75
CA PHE A 28 -11.93 2.55 1.34
C PHE A 28 -12.77 3.82 1.15
N ASP A 29 -14.08 3.78 1.36
CA ASP A 29 -15.01 4.86 1.00
C ASP A 29 -14.77 5.40 -0.43
N ALA A 30 -14.60 4.46 -1.37
CA ALA A 30 -14.24 4.77 -2.75
C ALA A 30 -15.25 4.17 -3.74
N PRO A 31 -15.40 4.77 -4.94
CA PRO A 31 -16.17 4.15 -6.01
C PRO A 31 -15.58 2.78 -6.39
N GLN A 32 -16.42 1.77 -6.62
CA GLN A 32 -15.97 0.42 -7.02
C GLN A 32 -15.08 0.43 -8.26
N GLN A 33 -15.33 1.34 -9.20
CA GLN A 33 -14.51 1.53 -10.39
C GLN A 33 -13.04 1.84 -10.05
N ARG A 34 -12.78 2.56 -8.95
CA ARG A 34 -11.41 2.86 -8.50
C ARG A 34 -10.67 1.58 -8.14
N ILE A 35 -11.29 0.70 -7.34
CA ILE A 35 -10.73 -0.60 -6.97
C ILE A 35 -10.52 -1.47 -8.22
N SER A 36 -11.51 -1.52 -9.12
CA SER A 36 -11.38 -2.24 -10.39
C SER A 36 -10.20 -1.73 -11.22
N ASN A 37 -10.01 -0.40 -11.34
CA ASN A 37 -8.88 0.17 -12.07
C ASN A 37 -7.52 -0.22 -11.45
N TYR A 38 -7.44 -0.28 -10.12
CA TYR A 38 -6.26 -0.80 -9.42
C TYR A 38 -6.04 -2.29 -9.73
N ARG A 39 -7.08 -3.13 -9.66
CA ARG A 39 -7.01 -4.56 -9.95
C ARG A 39 -6.49 -4.87 -11.35
N HIS A 40 -6.91 -4.07 -12.32
CA HIS A 40 -6.50 -4.19 -13.71
C HIS A 40 -5.23 -3.38 -14.05
N GLU A 41 -4.54 -2.85 -13.04
CA GLU A 41 -3.30 -2.09 -13.18
C GLU A 41 -3.40 -0.85 -14.10
N ARG A 42 -4.62 -0.35 -14.33
CA ARG A 42 -4.89 0.86 -15.13
C ARG A 42 -4.46 2.12 -14.39
N THR A 43 -4.57 2.10 -13.07
CA THR A 43 -4.13 3.17 -12.17
C THR A 43 -3.43 2.57 -10.97
N GLN A 44 -2.71 3.41 -10.23
CA GLN A 44 -2.03 3.04 -9.00
C GLN A 44 -2.67 3.79 -7.83
N MET A 45 -2.55 3.23 -6.63
CA MET A 45 -3.03 3.87 -5.41
C MET A 45 -2.31 5.20 -5.19
N ASP A 46 -3.09 6.25 -4.93
CA ASP A 46 -2.56 7.55 -4.53
C ASP A 46 -2.21 7.57 -3.03
N ASP A 47 -1.54 8.63 -2.61
CA ASP A 47 -0.98 8.70 -1.26
C ASP A 47 -2.08 8.82 -0.19
N ALA A 48 -3.21 9.45 -0.50
CA ALA A 48 -4.34 9.58 0.44
C ALA A 48 -5.00 8.22 0.70
N VAL A 49 -5.26 7.43 -0.35
CA VAL A 49 -5.81 6.08 -0.24
C VAL A 49 -4.79 5.13 0.40
N ALA A 50 -3.48 5.33 0.16
CA ALA A 50 -2.42 4.56 0.79
C ALA A 50 -2.38 4.75 2.32
N VAL A 51 -2.57 5.99 2.79
CA VAL A 51 -2.70 6.28 4.23
C VAL A 51 -3.93 5.57 4.82
N GLN A 52 -5.06 5.58 4.12
CA GLN A 52 -6.24 4.82 4.55
C GLN A 52 -5.96 3.31 4.61
N ALA A 53 -5.26 2.75 3.63
CA ALA A 53 -4.86 1.34 3.63
C ALA A 53 -3.97 1.01 4.83
N ALA A 54 -3.01 1.86 5.15
CA ALA A 54 -2.13 1.70 6.31
C ALA A 54 -2.93 1.68 7.62
N ASN A 55 -3.89 2.61 7.78
CA ASN A 55 -4.77 2.66 8.94
C ASN A 55 -5.63 1.39 9.07
N LEU A 56 -6.18 0.87 7.96
CA LEU A 56 -6.92 -0.39 7.96
C LEU A 56 -6.06 -1.60 8.36
N LEU A 57 -4.77 -1.59 7.98
CA LEU A 57 -3.81 -2.63 8.34
C LEU A 57 -3.31 -2.51 9.79
N GLY A 58 -3.31 -1.30 10.35
CA GLY A 58 -2.63 -0.99 11.60
C GLY A 58 -1.11 -0.88 11.40
N GLU A 59 -0.68 -0.38 10.25
CA GLU A 59 0.72 -0.22 9.88
C GLU A 59 1.10 1.26 9.73
N ASP A 60 2.41 1.56 9.79
CA ASP A 60 2.92 2.91 9.59
C ASP A 60 2.65 3.41 8.15
N PRO A 61 1.89 4.50 7.97
CA PRO A 61 1.64 5.06 6.65
C PRO A 61 2.91 5.44 5.88
N ALA A 62 3.96 5.92 6.55
CA ALA A 62 5.21 6.28 5.89
C ALA A 62 5.86 5.07 5.22
N LEU A 63 5.75 3.89 5.84
CA LEU A 63 6.29 2.67 5.27
C LEU A 63 5.52 2.25 4.01
N ILE A 64 4.19 2.26 4.07
CA ILE A 64 3.33 1.91 2.93
C ILE A 64 3.58 2.85 1.75
N LEU A 65 3.69 4.16 2.00
CA LEU A 65 4.01 5.16 0.99
C LEU A 65 5.37 4.89 0.35
N ALA A 66 6.42 4.65 1.14
CA ALA A 66 7.75 4.36 0.63
C ALA A 66 7.76 3.10 -0.27
N GLU A 67 7.06 2.04 0.12
CA GLU A 67 6.92 0.82 -0.69
C GLU A 67 6.20 1.08 -2.01
N LEU A 68 5.11 1.86 -1.98
CA LEU A 68 4.38 2.26 -3.19
C LEU A 68 5.27 3.09 -4.11
N HIS A 69 5.93 4.15 -3.62
CA HIS A 69 6.82 4.97 -4.46
C HIS A 69 7.97 4.17 -5.06
N ALA A 70 8.58 3.24 -4.32
CA ALA A 70 9.61 2.36 -4.85
C ALA A 70 9.13 1.55 -6.06
N ASP A 71 7.91 1.01 -6.00
CA ASP A 71 7.30 0.22 -7.08
C ASP A 71 7.01 1.10 -8.32
N ARG A 72 6.49 2.31 -8.09
CA ARG A 72 6.08 3.29 -9.11
C ARG A 72 7.25 3.95 -9.84
N CYS A 73 8.40 4.09 -9.19
CA CYS A 73 9.56 4.79 -9.77
C CYS A 73 10.10 4.10 -11.03
N LYS A 74 10.17 4.84 -12.14
CA LYS A 74 10.80 4.37 -13.38
C LYS A 74 12.33 4.38 -13.30
N SER A 75 12.90 5.36 -12.61
CA SER A 75 14.34 5.45 -12.39
C SER A 75 14.80 4.41 -11.36
N MET A 76 15.84 3.65 -11.72
CA MET A 76 16.47 2.69 -10.83
C MET A 76 17.06 3.37 -9.59
N GLU A 77 17.66 4.55 -9.75
CA GLU A 77 18.25 5.31 -8.64
C GLU A 77 17.17 5.77 -7.65
N ALA A 78 16.09 6.37 -8.15
CA ALA A 78 14.97 6.78 -7.31
C ALA A 78 14.35 5.58 -6.56
N ARG A 79 14.19 4.44 -7.24
CA ARG A 79 13.71 3.19 -6.65
C ARG A 79 14.61 2.71 -5.50
N LYS A 80 15.95 2.74 -5.68
CA LYS A 80 16.92 2.38 -4.62
C LYS A 80 16.77 3.28 -3.40
N HIS A 81 16.60 4.58 -3.60
CA HIS A 81 16.39 5.52 -2.49
C HIS A 81 15.11 5.22 -1.70
N TRP A 82 13.99 4.96 -2.38
CA TRP A 82 12.74 4.59 -1.71
C TRP A 82 12.84 3.27 -0.95
N TYR A 83 13.49 2.25 -1.52
CA TYR A 83 13.73 1.00 -0.79
C TYR A 83 14.61 1.20 0.44
N ARG A 84 15.61 2.09 0.37
CA ARG A 84 16.42 2.44 1.54
C ARG A 84 15.58 3.08 2.64
N ILE A 85 14.71 4.02 2.29
CA ILE A 85 13.78 4.66 3.24
C ILE A 85 12.86 3.62 3.88
N ALA A 86 12.23 2.75 3.08
CA ALA A 86 11.37 1.68 3.60
C ALA A 86 12.13 0.74 4.55
N LYS A 87 13.39 0.42 4.26
CA LYS A 87 14.24 -0.40 5.14
C LYS A 87 14.53 0.29 6.47
N MET A 88 14.81 1.59 6.45
CA MET A 88 15.04 2.38 7.67
C MET A 88 13.79 2.45 8.54
N LEU A 89 12.62 2.71 7.94
CA LEU A 89 11.34 2.74 8.64
C LEU A 89 10.99 1.39 9.28
N LYS A 90 11.22 0.27 8.57
CA LYS A 90 11.05 -1.08 9.13
C LYS A 90 11.96 -1.33 10.33
N ALA A 91 13.22 -0.89 10.26
CA ALA A 91 14.17 -1.04 11.35
C ALA A 91 13.74 -0.23 12.58
N GLU A 92 13.29 1.01 12.38
CA GLU A 92 12.77 1.87 13.46
C GLU A 92 11.51 1.29 14.10
N ALA A 93 10.55 0.82 13.30
CA ALA A 93 9.35 0.18 13.82
C ALA A 93 9.67 -1.07 14.66
N GLY A 94 10.65 -1.88 14.23
CA GLY A 94 11.15 -3.02 15.00
C GLY A 94 11.83 -2.64 16.31
N GLN A 95 12.58 -1.54 16.33
CA GLN A 95 13.21 -1.02 17.55
C GLN A 95 12.17 -0.48 18.55
N ARG A 96 11.14 0.22 18.07
CA ARG A 96 10.04 0.71 18.92
C ARG A 96 9.20 -0.42 19.51
N ALA A 97 9.00 -1.52 18.77
CA ALA A 97 8.27 -2.68 19.27
C ALA A 97 9.04 -3.50 20.31
N ALA A 98 10.37 -3.33 20.37
CA ALA A 98 11.26 -4.04 21.30
C ALA A 98 11.63 -3.24 22.56
N ALA A 99 11.21 -1.96 22.63
CA ALA A 99 11.42 -1.05 23.76
C ALA A 99 10.17 -0.98 24.63
#